data_AF-A0A2P4XQJ9-F1
#
_entry.id   AF-A0A2P4XQJ9-F1
#
_cell.length_a   1.000
_cell.length_b   1.000
_cell.length_c   1.000
_cell.angle_alpha   90.00
_cell.angle_beta   90.00
_cell.angle_gamma   90.00
#
_symmetry.space_group_name_H-M   'P 1'
#
loop_
_entity.id
_entity.type
_entity.pdbx_description
1 polymer ?
#
loop_
_entity_poly.entity_id
_entity_poly.type
_entity_poly.pdbx_seq_one_letter_code
_entity_poly.pdbx_strand_id
1 'polypeptide(L)'
;MKRIAEAFSCIFHGLKSLPYSLAIFSLVLFCVQFGFTAYNGNKGQFFGVEVFGGNSTEADVCGPNHCTEDQKHYNDGVQIAGGIADLLFNVLGYLYSWVLPILVYQFGARWVVTVACIPQALLMVMAFTKVVVVDVLLVVLTAITQATIFALIVPVIVHVFGTSAQVGMYVGAVNSANCVGQLLNFVVGAALVETSLGYALPVFVGGVLSFLGALISLGALRIDMHSM
;
A
#
# COMPACT_ATOMS: atom_id res chain seq x y z
N MET A 1 -17.28 24.01 17.38
CA MET A 1 -18.17 22.84 17.32
C MET A 1 -19.04 22.79 16.06
N LYS A 2 -19.80 23.83 15.67
CA LYS A 2 -20.63 23.82 14.44
C LYS A 2 -19.87 23.46 13.15
N ARG A 3 -18.72 24.12 12.88
CA ARG A 3 -17.87 23.81 11.71
C ARG A 3 -17.33 22.38 11.68
N ILE A 4 -17.06 21.79 12.85
CA ILE A 4 -16.59 20.40 12.96
C ILE A 4 -17.74 19.46 12.62
N ALA A 5 -18.92 19.68 13.20
CA ALA A 5 -20.11 18.90 12.88
C ALA A 5 -20.50 19.02 11.40
N GLU A 6 -20.37 20.20 10.79
CA GLU A 6 -20.57 20.42 9.35
C GLU A 6 -19.55 19.66 8.51
N ALA A 7 -18.27 19.67 8.88
CA ALA A 7 -17.24 18.92 8.18
C ALA A 7 -17.47 17.40 8.24
N PHE A 8 -17.79 16.86 9.42
CA PHE A 8 -18.15 15.44 9.57
C PHE A 8 -19.43 15.09 8.80
N SER A 9 -20.43 15.96 8.84
CA SER A 9 -21.66 15.80 8.06
C SER A 9 -21.38 15.77 6.56
N CYS A 10 -20.49 16.64 6.05
CA CYS A 10 -20.09 16.65 4.65
C CYS A 10 -19.37 15.35 4.24
N ILE A 11 -18.46 14.84 5.06
CA ILE A 11 -17.77 13.56 4.79
C ILE A 11 -18.78 12.40 4.80
N PHE A 12 -19.68 12.37 5.79
CA PHE A 12 -20.73 11.35 5.88
C PHE A 12 -21.67 11.39 4.67
N HIS A 13 -22.06 12.59 4.22
CA HIS A 13 -22.85 12.76 3.02
C HIS A 13 -22.07 12.34 1.76
N GLY A 14 -20.78 12.68 1.68
CA GLY A 14 -19.89 12.24 0.61
C GLY A 14 -19.83 10.72 0.52
N LEU A 15 -19.63 10.03 1.64
CA LEU A 15 -19.64 8.57 1.73
C LEU A 15 -20.98 7.95 1.34
N LYS A 16 -22.10 8.56 1.74
CA LYS A 16 -23.45 8.07 1.41
C LYS A 16 -23.83 8.31 -0.06
N SER A 17 -23.36 9.39 -0.66
CA SER A 17 -23.66 9.79 -2.04
C SER A 17 -22.65 9.27 -3.07
N LEU A 18 -21.71 8.44 -2.64
CA LEU A 18 -20.60 7.97 -3.44
C LEU A 18 -21.12 7.03 -4.56
N PRO A 19 -20.90 7.36 -5.84
CA PRO A 19 -21.36 6.54 -6.95
C PRO A 19 -20.59 5.22 -6.96
N TYR A 20 -21.23 4.20 -7.53
CA TYR A 20 -20.74 2.83 -7.50
C TYR A 20 -19.25 2.71 -7.89
N SER A 21 -18.82 3.33 -9.00
CA SER A 21 -17.44 3.26 -9.47
C SER A 21 -16.42 3.83 -8.48
N LEU A 22 -16.74 4.93 -7.79
CA LEU A 22 -15.87 5.50 -6.75
C LEU A 22 -15.91 4.70 -5.44
N ALA A 23 -17.03 4.05 -5.14
CA ALA A 23 -17.14 3.18 -3.98
C ALA A 23 -16.26 1.93 -4.17
N ILE A 24 -16.27 1.34 -5.37
CA ILE A 24 -15.37 0.24 -5.72
C ILE A 24 -13.92 0.71 -5.72
N PHE A 25 -13.61 1.88 -6.29
CA PHE A 25 -12.25 2.43 -6.23
C PHE A 25 -11.77 2.64 -4.79
N SER A 26 -12.63 3.17 -3.91
CA SER A 26 -12.35 3.32 -2.47
C SER A 26 -12.10 1.97 -1.79
N LEU A 27 -12.83 0.93 -2.16
CA LEU A 27 -12.63 -0.42 -1.64
C LEU A 27 -11.29 -1.02 -2.10
N VAL A 28 -10.92 -0.82 -3.37
CA VAL A 28 -9.59 -1.23 -3.88
C VAL A 28 -8.48 -0.47 -3.16
N LEU A 29 -8.63 0.85 -2.99
CA LEU A 29 -7.71 1.69 -2.22
C LEU A 29 -7.57 1.18 -0.78
N PHE A 30 -8.68 0.86 -0.11
CA PHE A 30 -8.66 0.28 1.23
C PHE A 30 -7.84 -1.03 1.28
N CYS A 31 -8.09 -1.96 0.36
CA CYS A 31 -7.37 -3.23 0.27
C CYS A 31 -5.87 -3.02 0.03
N VAL A 32 -5.51 -2.13 -0.90
CA VAL A 32 -4.13 -1.78 -1.22
C VAL A 32 -3.44 -1.12 -0.03
N GLN A 33 -4.12 -0.21 0.68
CA GLN A 33 -3.51 0.52 1.79
C GLN A 33 -3.35 -0.34 3.04
N PHE A 34 -4.30 -1.24 3.28
CA PHE A 34 -4.11 -2.31 4.27
C PHE A 34 -2.83 -3.11 3.96
N GLY A 35 -2.69 -3.59 2.72
CA GLY A 35 -1.56 -4.44 2.34
C GLY A 35 -0.21 -3.74 2.37
N PHE A 36 -0.15 -2.51 1.87
CA PHE A 36 1.06 -1.71 1.89
C PHE A 36 1.49 -1.32 3.31
N THR A 37 0.52 -1.07 4.21
CA THR A 37 0.80 -0.80 5.62
C THR A 37 1.27 -2.05 6.34
N ALA A 38 0.69 -3.22 6.02
CA ALA A 38 1.12 -4.49 6.59
C ALA A 38 2.60 -4.77 6.35
N TYR A 39 3.06 -4.49 5.13
CA TYR A 39 4.48 -4.55 4.78
C TYR A 39 5.28 -3.44 5.47
N ASN A 40 4.94 -2.17 5.27
CA ASN A 40 5.77 -1.06 5.75
C ASN A 40 5.89 -1.00 7.28
N GLY A 41 4.83 -1.36 8.00
CA GLY A 41 4.85 -1.42 9.47
C GLY A 41 5.77 -2.51 10.01
N ASN A 42 6.01 -3.58 9.23
CA ASN A 42 6.78 -4.74 9.66
C ASN A 42 8.11 -4.91 8.91
N LYS A 43 8.42 -4.13 7.87
CA LYS A 43 9.52 -4.40 6.94
C LYS A 43 10.90 -4.56 7.61
N GLY A 44 11.21 -3.73 8.61
CA GLY A 44 12.49 -3.81 9.32
C GLY A 44 12.62 -5.13 10.06
N GLN A 45 11.56 -5.51 10.78
CA GLN A 45 11.49 -6.78 11.51
C GLN A 45 11.45 -7.98 10.56
N PHE A 46 10.70 -7.89 9.46
CA PHE A 46 10.63 -8.94 8.45
C PHE A 46 12.00 -9.21 7.82
N PHE A 47 12.70 -8.18 7.33
CA PHE A 47 14.03 -8.38 6.77
C PHE A 47 15.03 -8.80 7.83
N GLY A 48 15.03 -8.16 9.01
CA GLY A 48 15.99 -8.46 10.07
C GLY A 48 15.84 -9.88 10.64
N VAL A 49 14.62 -10.33 10.90
CA VAL A 49 14.33 -11.61 11.57
C VAL A 49 14.03 -12.72 10.57
N GLU A 50 13.10 -12.54 9.63
CA GLU A 50 12.62 -13.62 8.76
C GLU A 50 13.57 -13.92 7.59
N VAL A 51 14.15 -12.86 7.00
CA VAL A 51 15.05 -12.97 5.84
C VAL A 51 16.48 -13.24 6.27
N PHE A 52 17.01 -12.42 7.19
CA PHE A 52 18.40 -12.51 7.64
C PHE A 52 18.61 -13.44 8.84
N GLY A 53 17.53 -13.89 9.51
CA GLY A 53 17.65 -14.78 10.68
C GLY A 53 18.26 -14.10 11.91
N GLY A 54 18.22 -12.77 11.97
CA GLY A 54 18.82 -11.99 13.05
C GLY A 54 17.95 -11.92 14.31
N ASN A 55 18.53 -11.35 15.36
CA ASN A 55 17.88 -11.13 16.65
C ASN A 55 17.77 -9.63 16.94
N SER A 56 16.56 -9.16 17.20
CA SER A 56 16.26 -7.74 17.48
C SER A 56 16.60 -7.31 18.90
N THR A 57 16.86 -8.24 19.82
CA THR A 57 17.13 -7.95 21.24
C THR A 57 18.39 -7.12 21.38
N GLU A 58 18.25 -5.88 21.88
CA GLU A 58 19.35 -4.91 22.10
C GLU A 58 20.20 -4.59 20.84
N ALA A 59 19.66 -4.88 19.65
CA ALA A 59 20.36 -4.63 18.39
C ALA A 59 20.53 -3.12 18.09
N ASP A 60 19.73 -2.26 18.71
CA ASP A 60 19.78 -0.80 18.63
C ASP A 60 20.78 -0.16 19.61
N VAL A 61 21.14 -0.86 20.68
CA VAL A 61 22.05 -0.37 21.73
C VAL A 61 23.47 -0.92 21.55
N CYS A 62 23.63 -2.01 20.81
CA CYS A 62 24.94 -2.59 20.54
C CYS A 62 25.77 -1.62 19.68
N GLY A 63 26.79 -1.01 20.30
CA GLY A 63 27.72 -0.14 19.57
C GLY A 63 28.55 -0.93 18.54
N PRO A 64 29.34 -0.25 17.68
CA PRO A 64 30.04 -0.86 16.54
C PRO A 64 30.98 -2.04 16.87
N ASN A 65 31.37 -2.22 18.13
CA ASN A 65 32.27 -3.29 18.58
C ASN A 65 31.64 -4.30 19.57
N HIS A 66 30.33 -4.21 19.84
CA HIS A 66 29.65 -5.04 20.85
C HIS A 66 28.40 -5.77 20.33
N CYS A 67 28.04 -5.66 19.06
CA CYS A 67 26.94 -6.45 18.49
C CYS A 67 27.34 -7.91 18.31
N THR A 68 26.45 -8.82 18.68
CA THR A 68 26.53 -10.22 18.25
C THR A 68 26.28 -10.33 16.74
N GLU A 69 26.72 -11.43 16.12
CA GLU A 69 26.46 -11.68 14.70
C GLU A 69 24.94 -11.67 14.39
N ASP A 70 24.11 -12.22 15.30
CA ASP A 70 22.66 -12.23 15.14
C ASP A 70 22.06 -10.81 15.17
N GLN A 71 22.57 -9.92 16.04
CA GLN A 71 22.15 -8.52 16.08
C GLN A 71 22.59 -7.76 14.82
N LYS A 72 23.78 -8.09 14.30
CA LYS A 72 24.30 -7.51 13.07
C LYS A 72 23.45 -7.91 11.86
N HIS A 73 23.08 -9.19 11.73
CA HIS A 73 22.16 -9.66 10.70
C HIS A 73 20.80 -8.94 10.74
N TYR A 74 20.28 -8.71 11.94
CA TYR A 74 19.06 -7.92 12.11
C TYR A 74 19.25 -6.48 11.59
N ASN A 75 20.34 -5.80 11.98
CA ASN A 75 20.65 -4.44 11.56
C ASN A 75 20.89 -4.33 10.04
N ASP A 76 21.57 -5.30 9.43
CA ASP A 76 21.76 -5.39 7.98
C ASP A 76 20.40 -5.49 7.26
N GLY A 77 19.49 -6.32 7.77
CA GLY A 77 18.13 -6.43 7.27
C GLY A 77 17.35 -5.12 7.37
N VAL A 78 17.41 -4.43 8.51
CA VAL A 78 16.77 -3.12 8.72
C VAL A 78 17.35 -2.07 7.77
N GLN A 79 18.67 -2.05 7.58
CA GLN A 79 19.35 -1.11 6.68
C GLN A 79 18.95 -1.33 5.22
N ILE A 80 18.78 -2.57 4.78
CA ILE A 80 18.31 -2.88 3.43
C ILE A 80 16.85 -2.45 3.27
N ALA A 81 15.99 -2.76 4.24
CA ALA A 81 14.57 -2.45 4.18
C ALA A 81 14.27 -0.94 4.23
N GLY A 82 14.89 -0.20 5.15
CA GLY A 82 14.68 1.24 5.34
C GLY A 82 15.60 2.13 4.50
N GLY A 83 16.65 1.57 3.90
CA GLY A 83 17.61 2.30 3.08
C GLY A 83 17.42 2.02 1.59
N ILE A 84 17.99 0.92 1.11
CA ILE A 84 18.08 0.62 -0.33
C ILE A 84 16.69 0.36 -0.92
N ALA A 85 15.86 -0.46 -0.26
CA ALA A 85 14.54 -0.82 -0.78
C ALA A 85 13.64 0.43 -0.89
N ASP A 86 13.62 1.28 0.13
CA ASP A 86 12.87 2.54 0.13
C ASP A 86 13.37 3.52 -0.93
N LEU A 87 14.69 3.66 -1.10
CA LEU A 87 15.26 4.53 -2.13
C LEU A 87 14.82 4.06 -3.53
N LEU A 88 14.95 2.77 -3.83
CA LEU A 88 14.58 2.19 -5.11
C LEU A 88 13.07 2.26 -5.35
N PHE A 89 12.25 2.01 -4.32
CA PHE A 89 10.80 2.18 -4.36
C PHE A 89 10.43 3.60 -4.78
N ASN A 90 11.02 4.62 -4.16
CA ASN A 90 10.74 6.01 -4.47
C ASN A 90 11.20 6.40 -5.89
N VAL A 91 12.39 5.96 -6.31
CA VAL A 91 12.90 6.19 -7.67
C VAL A 91 11.97 5.58 -8.71
N LEU A 92 11.56 4.31 -8.53
CA LEU A 92 10.65 3.65 -9.48
C LEU A 92 9.29 4.33 -9.49
N GLY A 93 8.71 4.66 -8.32
CA GLY A 93 7.43 5.35 -8.23
C GLY A 93 7.45 6.70 -8.94
N TYR A 94 8.54 7.46 -8.79
CA TYR A 94 8.73 8.73 -9.48
C TYR A 94 8.80 8.56 -11.01
N LEU A 95 9.64 7.66 -11.50
CA LEU A 95 9.76 7.39 -12.94
C LEU A 95 8.45 6.87 -13.54
N TYR A 96 7.77 5.98 -12.83
CA TYR A 96 6.48 5.43 -13.25
C TYR A 96 5.39 6.50 -13.33
N SER A 97 5.39 7.50 -12.43
CA SER A 97 4.40 8.59 -12.44
C SER A 97 4.38 9.39 -13.76
N TRP A 98 5.52 9.46 -14.47
CA TRP A 98 5.61 10.13 -15.77
C TRP A 98 5.01 9.30 -16.91
N VAL A 99 5.03 7.98 -16.77
CA VAL A 99 4.52 7.02 -17.77
C VAL A 99 3.03 6.72 -17.56
N LEU A 100 2.55 6.88 -16.32
CA LEU A 100 1.16 6.60 -15.94
C LEU A 100 0.10 7.30 -16.83
N PRO A 101 0.19 8.60 -17.20
CA PRO A 101 -0.78 9.23 -18.10
C PRO A 101 -0.89 8.52 -19.45
N ILE A 102 0.24 8.06 -20.00
CA ILE A 102 0.31 7.37 -21.29
C ILE A 102 -0.37 6.00 -21.17
N LEU A 103 -0.11 5.27 -20.09
CA LEU A 103 -0.74 3.98 -19.83
C LEU A 103 -2.25 4.10 -19.68
N VAL A 104 -2.71 5.11 -18.95
CA VAL A 104 -4.14 5.37 -18.75
C VAL A 104 -4.80 5.76 -20.08
N TYR A 105 -4.13 6.57 -20.90
CA TYR A 105 -4.63 6.91 -22.22
C TYR A 105 -4.79 5.69 -23.14
N GLN A 106 -3.80 4.79 -23.15
CA GLN A 106 -3.83 3.62 -24.04
C GLN A 106 -4.72 2.48 -23.55
N PHE A 107 -4.67 2.17 -22.26
CA PHE A 107 -5.31 0.96 -21.69
C PHE A 107 -6.55 1.25 -20.85
N GLY A 108 -6.78 2.51 -20.47
CA GLY A 108 -7.84 2.92 -19.57
C GLY A 108 -7.52 2.67 -18.10
N ALA A 109 -8.05 3.52 -17.23
CA ALA A 109 -7.74 3.51 -15.80
C ALA A 109 -8.06 2.17 -15.11
N ARG A 110 -9.13 1.48 -15.52
CA ARG A 110 -9.50 0.17 -14.95
C ARG A 110 -8.38 -0.86 -15.10
N TRP A 111 -7.84 -0.99 -16.31
CA TRP A 111 -6.81 -1.99 -16.58
C TRP A 111 -5.50 -1.63 -15.91
N VAL A 112 -5.13 -0.34 -15.95
CA VAL A 112 -3.94 0.16 -15.28
C VAL A 112 -4.00 -0.11 -13.77
N VAL A 113 -5.11 0.19 -13.09
CA VAL A 113 -5.29 -0.14 -11.66
C VAL A 113 -5.19 -1.64 -11.41
N THR A 114 -5.86 -2.45 -12.23
CA THR A 114 -5.90 -3.91 -12.04
C THR A 114 -4.51 -4.53 -12.16
N VAL A 115 -3.76 -4.18 -13.20
CA VAL A 115 -2.40 -4.67 -13.42
C VAL A 115 -1.44 -4.12 -12.37
N ALA A 116 -1.60 -2.85 -11.99
CA ALA A 116 -0.79 -2.24 -10.94
C ALA A 116 -0.97 -2.91 -9.58
N CYS A 117 -2.08 -3.58 -9.28
CA CYS A 117 -2.25 -4.34 -8.04
C CYS A 117 -1.49 -5.67 -8.02
N ILE A 118 -1.07 -6.20 -9.17
CA ILE A 118 -0.39 -7.51 -9.27
C ILE A 118 0.93 -7.52 -8.48
N PRO A 119 1.85 -6.55 -8.65
CA PRO A 119 3.07 -6.48 -7.84
C PRO A 119 2.83 -6.57 -6.34
N GLN A 120 1.83 -5.86 -5.82
CA GLN A 120 1.54 -5.85 -4.39
C GLN A 120 0.89 -7.16 -3.91
N ALA A 121 0.17 -7.87 -4.78
CA ALA A 121 -0.31 -9.22 -4.48
C ALA A 121 0.86 -10.22 -4.31
N LEU A 122 2.00 -9.99 -4.96
CA LEU A 122 3.20 -10.84 -4.81
C LEU A 122 3.85 -10.75 -3.43
N LEU A 123 3.40 -9.84 -2.55
CA LEU A 123 3.77 -9.86 -1.13
C LEU A 123 3.39 -11.20 -0.46
N MET A 124 2.38 -11.91 -0.97
CA MET A 124 2.07 -13.28 -0.54
C MET A 124 3.25 -14.24 -0.73
N VAL A 125 4.01 -14.07 -1.82
CA VAL A 125 5.19 -14.88 -2.14
C VAL A 125 6.39 -14.40 -1.34
N MET A 126 6.56 -13.09 -1.22
CA MET A 126 7.62 -12.47 -0.43
C MET A 126 7.60 -12.97 1.02
N ALA A 127 6.41 -13.12 1.62
CA ALA A 127 6.26 -13.57 3.01
C ALA A 127 6.97 -14.89 3.34
N PHE A 128 7.24 -15.74 2.34
CA PHE A 128 7.92 -17.02 2.52
C PHE A 128 9.27 -17.11 1.81
N THR A 129 9.73 -16.01 1.23
CA THR A 129 11.01 -15.93 0.54
C THR A 129 12.08 -15.41 1.50
N LYS A 130 13.29 -15.98 1.41
CA LYS A 130 14.47 -15.56 2.19
C LYS A 130 15.58 -14.98 1.32
N VAL A 131 15.25 -14.72 0.05
CA VAL A 131 16.20 -14.24 -0.95
C VAL A 131 16.06 -12.73 -1.03
N VAL A 132 16.97 -12.03 -0.36
CA VAL A 132 16.99 -10.56 -0.25
C VAL A 132 16.73 -9.86 -1.58
N VAL A 133 17.39 -10.30 -2.66
CA VAL A 133 17.24 -9.68 -3.99
C VAL A 133 15.82 -9.81 -4.53
N VAL A 134 15.17 -10.96 -4.33
CA VAL A 134 13.78 -11.18 -4.75
C VAL A 134 12.86 -10.33 -3.91
N ASP A 135 13.06 -10.30 -2.59
CA ASP A 135 12.21 -9.54 -1.67
C ASP A 135 12.29 -8.03 -1.94
N VAL A 136 13.50 -7.49 -2.13
CA VAL A 136 13.71 -6.09 -2.51
C VAL A 136 13.05 -5.78 -3.86
N LEU A 137 13.19 -6.66 -4.86
CA LEU A 137 12.54 -6.47 -6.16
C LEU A 137 11.02 -6.40 -6.02
N LEU A 138 10.41 -7.32 -5.27
CA LEU A 138 8.97 -7.35 -5.04
C LEU A 138 8.48 -6.07 -4.33
N VAL A 139 9.21 -5.62 -3.29
CA VAL A 139 8.92 -4.36 -2.60
C VAL A 139 8.98 -3.18 -3.55
N VAL A 140 10.04 -3.07 -4.34
CA VAL A 140 10.22 -1.94 -5.27
C VAL A 140 9.08 -1.90 -6.27
N LEU A 141 8.65 -3.05 -6.81
CA LEU A 141 7.55 -3.13 -7.76
C LEU A 141 6.20 -2.68 -7.15
N THR A 142 6.01 -2.74 -5.83
CA THR A 142 4.80 -2.19 -5.18
C THR A 142 4.67 -0.67 -5.35
N ALA A 143 5.76 0.03 -5.72
CA ALA A 143 5.72 1.46 -6.08
C ALA A 143 4.76 1.73 -7.23
N ILE A 144 4.63 0.79 -8.18
CA ILE A 144 3.68 0.87 -9.30
C ILE A 144 2.25 0.94 -8.76
N THR A 145 1.92 0.08 -7.79
CA THR A 145 0.60 0.05 -7.14
C THR A 145 0.32 1.38 -6.45
N GLN A 146 1.24 1.83 -5.60
CA GLN A 146 1.07 3.05 -4.81
C GLN A 146 0.96 4.29 -5.69
N ALA A 147 1.88 4.45 -6.64
CA ALA A 147 1.87 5.58 -7.57
C ALA A 147 0.59 5.61 -8.42
N THR A 148 0.14 4.46 -8.94
CA THR A 148 -1.10 4.35 -9.71
C THR A 148 -2.30 4.80 -8.89
N ILE A 149 -2.48 4.23 -7.69
CA ILE A 149 -3.66 4.47 -6.88
C ILE A 149 -3.73 5.92 -6.44
N PHE A 150 -2.63 6.50 -5.92
CA PHE A 150 -2.64 7.88 -5.44
C PHE A 150 -2.79 8.90 -6.56
N ALA A 151 -2.11 8.73 -7.69
CA ALA A 151 -2.20 9.64 -8.81
C ALA A 151 -3.60 9.63 -9.45
N LEU A 152 -4.31 8.50 -9.40
CA LEU A 152 -5.65 8.36 -9.99
C LEU A 152 -6.80 8.87 -9.10
N ILE A 153 -6.58 9.18 -7.82
CA ILE A 153 -7.66 9.65 -6.92
C ILE A 153 -8.40 10.85 -7.54
N VAL A 154 -7.67 11.92 -7.87
CA VAL A 154 -8.28 13.16 -8.36
C VAL A 154 -8.86 12.97 -9.77
N PRO A 155 -8.13 12.43 -10.76
CA PRO A 155 -8.66 12.21 -12.09
C PRO A 155 -9.94 11.37 -12.13
N VAL A 156 -9.99 10.28 -11.36
CA VAL A 156 -11.19 9.42 -11.31
C VAL A 156 -12.39 10.17 -10.74
N ILE A 157 -12.20 10.99 -9.70
CA ILE A 157 -13.27 11.82 -9.14
C ILE A 157 -13.76 12.84 -10.16
N VAL A 158 -12.85 13.53 -10.85
CA VAL A 158 -13.19 14.52 -11.88
C VAL A 158 -13.90 13.86 -13.06
N HIS A 159 -13.48 12.66 -13.48
CA HIS A 159 -14.12 11.91 -14.53
C HIS A 159 -15.57 11.51 -14.17
N VAL A 160 -15.80 11.11 -12.93
CA VAL A 160 -17.12 10.64 -12.47
C VAL A 160 -18.11 11.78 -12.23
N PHE A 161 -17.65 12.92 -11.71
CA PHE A 161 -18.53 14.02 -11.28
C PHE A 161 -18.44 15.29 -12.15
N GLY A 162 -17.48 15.37 -13.07
CA GLY A 162 -17.17 16.58 -13.82
C GLY A 162 -16.51 17.68 -12.98
N THR A 163 -16.21 18.81 -13.61
CA THR A 163 -15.49 19.94 -12.99
C THR A 163 -16.34 20.79 -12.03
N SER A 164 -17.67 20.60 -12.03
CA SER A 164 -18.62 21.40 -11.25
C SER A 164 -18.92 20.86 -9.85
N ALA A 165 -18.44 19.67 -9.51
CA ALA A 165 -18.66 19.06 -8.19
C ALA A 165 -17.64 19.52 -7.15
N GLN A 166 -17.97 19.37 -5.86
CA GLN A 166 -17.05 19.63 -4.76
C GLN A 166 -15.98 18.54 -4.67
N VAL A 167 -15.01 18.55 -5.60
CA VAL A 167 -13.94 17.54 -5.73
C VAL A 167 -13.27 17.28 -4.38
N GLY A 168 -13.01 18.33 -3.59
CA GLY A 168 -12.38 18.20 -2.27
C GLY A 168 -13.16 17.32 -1.27
N MET A 169 -14.50 17.35 -1.31
CA MET A 169 -15.33 16.49 -0.44
C MET A 169 -15.15 15.01 -0.79
N TYR A 170 -15.18 14.68 -2.08
CA TYR A 170 -15.00 13.30 -2.55
C TYR A 170 -13.57 12.83 -2.39
N VAL A 171 -12.57 13.69 -2.54
CA VAL A 171 -11.16 13.36 -2.21
C VAL A 171 -11.06 13.02 -0.72
N GLY A 172 -11.70 13.79 0.15
CA GLY A 172 -11.76 13.50 1.58
C GLY A 172 -12.45 12.15 1.88
N ALA A 173 -13.57 11.86 1.21
CA ALA A 173 -14.28 10.60 1.35
C ALA A 173 -13.45 9.40 0.87
N VAL A 174 -12.82 9.49 -0.31
CA VAL A 174 -11.92 8.43 -0.83
C VAL A 174 -10.71 8.24 0.09
N ASN A 175 -10.10 9.32 0.56
CA ASN A 175 -8.96 9.24 1.48
C ASN A 175 -9.33 8.67 2.85
N SER A 176 -10.59 8.74 3.28
CA SER A 176 -11.03 8.04 4.49
C SER A 176 -10.87 6.52 4.37
N ALA A 177 -11.09 5.95 3.18
CA ALA A 177 -10.87 4.52 2.92
C ALA A 177 -9.39 4.13 3.02
N ASN A 178 -8.49 5.01 2.56
CA ASN A 178 -7.04 4.88 2.78
C ASN A 178 -6.73 4.80 4.28
N CYS A 179 -7.12 5.83 5.05
CA CYS A 179 -6.85 5.87 6.50
C CYS A 179 -7.45 4.68 7.26
N VAL A 180 -8.67 4.24 6.90
CA VAL A 180 -9.32 3.08 7.52
C VAL A 180 -8.56 1.78 7.20
N GLY A 181 -8.01 1.64 6.00
CA GLY A 181 -7.16 0.51 5.63
C GLY A 181 -5.89 0.44 6.49
N GLN A 182 -5.22 1.57 6.68
CA GLN A 182 -4.03 1.67 7.54
C GLN A 182 -4.37 1.40 9.01
N LEU A 183 -5.44 2.02 9.52
CA LEU A 183 -5.88 1.85 10.91
C LEU A 183 -6.24 0.40 11.21
N LEU A 184 -7.02 -0.25 10.34
CA LEU A 184 -7.36 -1.66 10.52
C LEU A 184 -6.11 -2.54 10.50
N ASN A 185 -5.13 -2.21 9.65
CA ASN A 185 -3.87 -2.93 9.64
C ASN A 185 -3.11 -2.80 10.96
N PHE A 186 -3.04 -1.62 11.58
CA PHE A 186 -2.41 -1.49 12.89
C PHE A 186 -3.10 -2.31 13.98
N VAL A 187 -4.44 -2.36 13.97
CA VAL A 187 -5.22 -3.14 14.94
C VAL A 187 -4.99 -4.64 14.75
N VAL A 188 -5.05 -5.12 13.51
CA VAL A 188 -4.94 -6.56 13.21
C VAL A 188 -3.49 -7.02 13.23
N GLY A 189 -2.56 -6.20 12.74
CA GLY A 189 -1.15 -6.51 12.57
C GLY A 189 -0.46 -6.83 13.89
N ALA A 190 -0.77 -6.10 14.96
CA ALA A 190 -0.25 -6.38 16.30
C ALA A 190 -0.57 -7.82 16.76
N ALA A 191 -1.80 -8.29 16.53
CA ALA A 191 -2.21 -9.65 16.88
C ALA A 191 -1.60 -10.71 15.95
N LEU A 192 -1.38 -10.39 14.68
CA LEU A 192 -0.82 -11.33 13.70
C LEU A 192 0.66 -11.64 13.98
N VAL A 193 1.44 -10.67 14.45
CA VAL A 193 2.87 -10.85 14.75
C VAL A 193 3.09 -11.82 15.92
N GLU A 194 2.17 -11.90 16.87
CA GLU A 194 2.27 -12.81 18.03
C GLU A 194 2.06 -14.29 17.67
N THR A 195 1.66 -14.59 16.43
CA THR A 195 1.49 -15.97 15.96
C THR A 195 2.83 -16.65 15.67
N SER A 196 2.80 -17.97 15.45
CA SER A 196 4.00 -18.75 15.10
C SER A 196 4.64 -18.38 13.77
N LEU A 197 3.94 -17.63 12.91
CA LEU A 197 4.44 -17.14 11.63
C LEU A 197 5.06 -15.73 11.73
N GLY A 198 5.12 -15.16 12.94
CA GLY A 198 5.86 -13.93 13.21
C GLY A 198 5.54 -12.79 12.24
N TYR A 199 6.59 -12.15 11.73
CA TYR A 199 6.45 -10.99 10.85
C TYR A 199 6.10 -11.36 9.40
N ALA A 200 6.17 -12.64 9.03
CA ALA A 200 5.74 -13.11 7.71
C ALA A 200 4.21 -13.06 7.56
N LEU A 201 3.45 -13.35 8.63
CA LEU A 201 1.99 -13.42 8.55
C LEU A 201 1.32 -12.07 8.21
N PRO A 202 1.67 -10.94 8.84
CA PRO A 202 1.16 -9.64 8.43
C PRO A 202 1.43 -9.34 6.94
N VAL A 203 2.65 -9.63 6.45
CA VAL A 203 3.03 -9.40 5.05
C VAL A 203 2.18 -10.27 4.12
N PHE A 204 1.99 -11.56 4.46
CA PHE A 204 1.16 -12.47 3.70
C PHE A 204 -0.30 -12.00 3.63
N VAL A 205 -0.91 -11.67 4.78
CA VAL A 205 -2.29 -11.17 4.85
C VAL A 205 -2.43 -9.87 4.06
N GLY A 206 -1.42 -8.99 4.12
CA GLY A 206 -1.37 -7.78 3.30
C GLY A 206 -1.37 -8.08 1.79
N GLY A 207 -0.60 -9.08 1.37
CA GLY A 207 -0.61 -9.58 0.00
C GLY A 207 -1.97 -10.15 -0.42
N VAL A 208 -2.63 -10.94 0.44
CA VAL A 208 -3.97 -11.49 0.20
C VAL A 208 -5.00 -10.37 0.00
N LEU A 209 -4.99 -9.35 0.86
CA LEU A 209 -5.89 -8.21 0.73
C LEU A 209 -5.61 -7.43 -0.56
N SER A 210 -4.34 -7.26 -0.95
CA SER A 210 -3.96 -6.62 -2.22
C SER A 210 -4.44 -7.44 -3.43
N PHE A 211 -4.36 -8.77 -3.36
CA PHE A 211 -4.89 -9.67 -4.38
C PHE A 211 -6.42 -9.58 -4.49
N LEU A 212 -7.14 -9.54 -3.36
CA LEU A 212 -8.57 -9.27 -3.35
C LEU A 212 -8.89 -7.91 -3.99
N GLY A 213 -8.09 -6.88 -3.71
CA GLY A 213 -8.18 -5.58 -4.38
C GLY A 213 -8.03 -5.69 -5.91
N ALA A 214 -7.09 -6.50 -6.40
CA ALA A 214 -6.93 -6.77 -7.83
C ALA A 214 -8.16 -7.47 -8.42
N LEU A 215 -8.72 -8.47 -7.75
CA LEU A 215 -9.92 -9.19 -8.19
C LEU A 215 -11.16 -8.28 -8.20
N ILE A 216 -11.33 -7.46 -7.16
CA ILE A 216 -12.40 -6.45 -7.08
C ILE A 216 -12.25 -5.44 -8.21
N SER A 217 -11.04 -4.96 -8.48
CA SER A 217 -10.77 -4.07 -9.60
C SER A 217 -11.14 -4.73 -10.94
N LEU A 218 -10.69 -5.96 -11.15
CA LEU A 218 -10.97 -6.71 -12.38
C LEU A 218 -12.46 -6.93 -12.60
N GLY A 219 -13.21 -7.33 -11.57
CA GLY A 219 -14.63 -7.70 -11.69
C GLY A 219 -15.62 -6.54 -11.59
N ALA A 220 -15.34 -5.56 -10.74
CA ALA A 220 -16.32 -4.55 -10.32
C ALA A 220 -15.95 -3.11 -10.68
N LEU A 221 -14.68 -2.79 -10.95
CA LEU A 221 -14.28 -1.42 -11.27
C LEU A 221 -14.71 -1.08 -12.70
N ARG A 222 -15.81 -0.36 -12.85
CA ARG A 222 -16.32 0.11 -14.14
C ARG A 222 -15.98 1.59 -14.32
N ILE A 223 -14.73 1.85 -14.71
CA ILE A 223 -14.22 3.20 -15.03
C ILE A 223 -13.61 3.13 -16.42
N ASP A 224 -14.14 3.93 -17.35
CA ASP A 224 -13.65 4.05 -18.72
C ASP A 224 -12.99 5.42 -18.91
N MET A 225 -11.92 5.64 -18.15
CA MET A 225 -11.18 6.90 -18.13
C MET A 225 -9.88 6.73 -18.93
N HIS A 226 -9.79 7.47 -20.04
CA HIS A 226 -8.64 7.51 -20.95
C HIS A 226 -7.88 8.85 -20.91
N SER A 227 -8.21 9.75 -19.99
CA SER A 227 -7.48 11.00 -19.78
C SER A 227 -7.35 11.27 -18.29
N MET A 228 -6.14 11.65 -17.84
CA MET A 228 -5.89 12.07 -16.46
C MET A 228 -5.91 13.59 -16.34
#